data_AF-G5E403-F1
#
_entry.id   AF-G5E403-F1
#
_cell.length_a   1.000
_cell.length_b   1.000
_cell.length_c   1.000
_cell.angle_alpha   90.00
_cell.angle_beta   90.00
_cell.angle_gamma   90.00
#
_symmetry.space_group_name_H-M   'P 1'
#
loop_
_entity.id
_entity.type
_entity.pdbx_description
1 polymer ?
#
loop_
_entity_poly.entity_id
_entity_poly.type
_entity_poly.pdbx_seq_one_letter_code
_entity_poly.pdbx_strand_id
1 'polypeptide(L)' 'SKLMVSGFWGVARHFNYTGDLMGSLAYCLACGFDHILPYFYITYMTILLVHRCVRDEHRCSSKYGDWKLYTDA' A
#
# COMPACT_ATOMS: atom_id res chain seq x y z
N SER A 1 -0.34 -17.24 14.25
CA SER A 1 0.07 -15.82 14.21
C SER A 1 -1.14 -14.94 14.47
N LYS A 2 -0.96 -13.71 14.99
CA LYS A 2 -2.06 -12.77 15.32
C LYS A 2 -2.25 -11.74 14.19
N LEU A 3 -3.47 -11.20 14.05
CA LEU A 3 -3.84 -10.11 13.13
C LEU A 3 -4.19 -8.86 13.93
N MET A 4 -3.73 -7.68 13.49
CA MET A 4 -3.93 -6.41 14.20
C MET A 4 -5.13 -5.68 13.61
N VAL A 5 -6.14 -5.40 14.43
CA VAL A 5 -7.42 -4.77 14.03
C VAL A 5 -7.59 -3.34 14.57
N SER A 6 -6.52 -2.75 15.12
CA SER A 6 -6.55 -1.43 15.75
C SER A 6 -5.44 -0.53 15.20
N GLY A 7 -5.55 0.78 15.46
CA GLY A 7 -4.61 1.76 14.91
C GLY A 7 -4.70 1.82 13.39
N PHE A 8 -3.58 2.04 12.70
CA PHE A 8 -3.55 2.13 11.24
C PHE A 8 -4.07 0.86 10.54
N TRP A 9 -3.81 -0.32 11.12
CA TRP A 9 -4.28 -1.61 10.59
C TRP A 9 -5.79 -1.85 10.82
N GLY A 10 -6.43 -1.05 11.66
CA GLY A 10 -7.89 -0.98 11.77
C GLY A 10 -8.53 0.02 10.80
N VAL A 11 -7.75 0.93 10.20
CA VAL A 11 -8.22 1.89 9.19
C VAL A 11 -8.12 1.28 7.79
N ALA A 12 -7.00 0.65 7.48
CA ALA A 12 -6.79 -0.05 6.22
C ALA A 12 -5.79 -1.20 6.38
N ARG A 13 -6.01 -2.31 5.66
CA ARG A 13 -5.13 -3.49 5.69
C ARG A 13 -3.70 -3.23 5.24
N HIS A 14 -3.47 -2.18 4.45
CA HIS A 14 -2.14 -1.78 3.97
C HIS A 14 -1.92 -0.27 4.11
N PHE A 15 -2.26 0.29 5.27
CA PHE A 15 -2.13 1.74 5.50
C PHE A 15 -0.70 2.25 5.29
N ASN A 16 0.30 1.42 5.59
CA ASN A 16 1.71 1.69 5.31
C ASN A 16 1.98 1.96 3.82
N TYR A 17 1.27 1.33 2.88
CA TYR A 17 1.44 1.61 1.45
C TYR A 17 0.94 3.00 1.06
N THR A 18 -0.05 3.53 1.80
CA THR A 18 -0.49 4.92 1.63
C THR A 18 0.65 5.87 2.00
N GLY A 19 1.36 5.59 3.09
CA GLY A 19 2.56 6.34 3.48
C GLY A 19 3.66 6.30 2.41
N ASP A 20 3.92 5.13 1.82
CA ASP A 20 4.88 4.98 0.73
C ASP A 20 4.50 5.83 -0.50
N LEU A 21 3.22 5.85 -0.88
CA LEU A 21 2.73 6.68 -1.99
C LEU A 21 2.79 8.18 -1.68
N MET A 22 2.46 8.58 -0.44
CA MET A 22 2.58 9.97 0.00
C MET A 22 4.03 10.45 -0.06
N GLY A 23 4.98 9.65 0.43
CA GLY A 23 6.41 9.96 0.34
C GLY A 23 6.90 10.02 -1.11
N SER A 24 6.44 9.08 -1.93
CA SER A 24 6.79 9.05 -3.36
C SER A 24 6.28 10.28 -4.10
N LEU A 25 5.05 10.70 -3.81
CA LEU A 25 4.48 11.92 -4.36
C LEU A 25 5.22 13.17 -3.87
N ALA A 26 5.58 13.23 -2.59
CA ALA A 26 6.35 14.35 -2.04
C ALA A 26 7.71 14.51 -2.74
N TYR A 27 8.41 13.42 -3.04
CA TYR A 27 9.65 13.47 -3.83
C TYR A 27 9.43 13.98 -5.25
N CYS A 28 8.36 13.55 -5.94
CA CYS A 28 8.04 14.06 -7.27
C CYS A 28 7.71 15.56 -7.25
N LEU A 29 6.89 16.00 -6.28
CA LEU A 29 6.48 17.40 -6.14
C LEU A 29 7.64 18.33 -5.81
N ALA A 30 8.66 17.84 -5.10
CA ALA A 30 9.88 18.60 -4.82
C ALA A 30 10.67 18.95 -6.11
N CYS A 31 10.43 18.26 -7.23
CA CYS A 31 11.04 18.56 -8.53
C CYS A 31 10.27 19.63 -9.34
N GLY A 32 9.16 20.17 -8.82
CA GLY A 32 8.32 21.12 -9.54
C GLY A 32 7.46 20.48 -10.63
N PHE A 33 7.02 21.28 -11.60
CA PHE A 33 6.06 20.86 -12.63
C PHE A 33 6.54 21.07 -14.08
N ASP A 34 7.78 21.53 -14.27
CA ASP A 34 8.36 21.80 -15.60
C ASP A 34 8.68 20.52 -16.39
N HIS A 35 8.93 19.42 -15.68
CA HIS A 35 9.27 18.14 -16.27
C HIS A 35 8.38 17.03 -15.72
N ILE A 36 7.86 16.20 -16.62
CA ILE A 36 7.05 15.02 -16.27
C ILE A 36 7.91 13.83 -15.79
N LEU A 37 9.22 13.84 -16.10
CA LEU A 37 10.11 12.71 -15.84
C LEU A 37 10.14 12.25 -14.36
N PRO A 38 10.19 13.14 -13.35
CA PRO A 38 10.13 12.72 -11.94
C PRO A 38 8.83 11.98 -11.57
N TYR A 39 7.71 12.28 -12.22
CA TYR A 39 6.39 11.70 -11.92
C TYR A 39 6.23 10.25 -12.43
N PHE A 40 7.17 9.74 -13.24
CA PHE A 40 7.25 8.31 -13.51
C PHE A 40 7.52 7.51 -12.23
N TYR A 41 8.15 8.10 -11.22
CA TYR A 41 8.42 7.43 -9.95
C TYR A 41 7.14 7.10 -9.17
N ILE A 42 6.26 8.08 -8.96
CA ILE A 42 4.96 7.84 -8.28
C ILE A 42 4.08 6.88 -9.09
N THR A 43 4.14 6.95 -10.42
CA THR A 43 3.43 6.02 -11.31
C THR A 43 3.93 4.59 -11.12
N TYR A 44 5.25 4.39 -11.16
CA TYR A 44 5.88 3.10 -10.91
C TYR A 44 5.56 2.56 -9.51
N MET A 45 5.67 3.39 -8.47
CA MET A 45 5.38 2.99 -7.11
C MET A 45 3.92 2.56 -6.92
N THR A 46 2.99 3.24 -7.58
CA THR A 46 1.57 2.86 -7.58
C THR A 46 1.38 1.46 -8.16
N ILE A 47 1.94 1.18 -9.34
CA ILE A 47 1.84 -0.15 -9.98
C ILE A 47 2.46 -1.23 -9.07
N LEU A 48 3.64 -0.96 -8.53
CA LEU A 48 4.36 -1.89 -7.66
C LEU A 48 3.54 -2.22 -6.39
N LEU A 49 2.98 -1.21 -5.74
CA LEU A 49 2.24 -1.39 -4.48
C LEU A 49 0.87 -2.04 -4.70
N VAL A 50 0.19 -1.77 -5.81
CA VAL A 50 -1.04 -2.48 -6.19
C VAL A 50 -0.74 -3.96 -6.40
N HIS A 51 0.29 -4.28 -7.19
CA HIS A 51 0.69 -5.67 -7.40
C HIS A 51 1.12 -6.35 -6.09
N ARG A 52 1.85 -5.62 -5.22
CA ARG A 52 2.23 -6.11 -3.89
C ARG A 52 1.00 -6.40 -3.03
N CYS A 53 0.01 -5.50 -3.00
CA CYS A 53 -1.23 -5.67 -2.25
C CYS A 53 -1.94 -6.96 -2.66
N VAL A 54 -2.17 -7.18 -3.95
CA VAL A 54 -2.83 -8.41 -4.46
C VAL A 54 -2.07 -9.67 -4.05
N ARG A 55 -0.74 -9.66 -4.19
CA ARG A 55 0.09 -10.81 -3.82
C ARG A 55 0.08 -11.07 -2.32
N ASP A 56 0.08 -10.03 -1.51
CA ASP A 56 0.10 -10.15 -0.05
C ASP A 56 -1.27 -10.62 0.47
N GLU A 57 -2.38 -10.17 -0.12
CA GLU A 57 -3.73 -10.71 0.15
C GLU A 57 -3.80 -12.22 -0.14
N HIS A 58 -3.27 -12.68 -1.27
CA HIS A 58 -3.24 -14.11 -1.62
C HIS A 58 -2.38 -14.93 -0.64
N ARG A 59 -1.23 -14.40 -0.22
CA ARG A 59 -0.36 -15.06 0.77
C ARG A 59 -1.02 -15.11 2.14
N CYS A 60 -1.69 -14.04 2.56
CA CYS A 60 -2.36 -13.97 3.86
C CYS A 60 -3.59 -14.88 3.91
N SER A 61 -4.40 -14.94 2.86
CA SER A 61 -5.55 -15.85 2.80
C SER A 61 -5.14 -17.32 2.89
N SER A 62 -3.97 -17.68 2.34
CA SER A 62 -3.42 -19.04 2.42
C SER A 62 -2.81 -19.36 3.79
N LYS A 63 -2.39 -18.34 4.54
CA LYS A 63 -1.64 -18.50 5.81
C LYS A 63 -2.53 -18.39 7.05
N TYR A 64 -3.55 -17.54 7.01
CA TYR A 64 -4.39 -17.20 8.17
C TYR A 64 -5.81 -17.73 7.96
N GLY A 65 -6.25 -18.66 8.82
CA GLY A 65 -7.63 -19.18 8.78
C GLY A 65 -8.68 -18.10 9.00
N ASP A 66 -8.38 -17.10 9.84
CA ASP A 66 -9.28 -15.98 10.16
C ASP A 66 -9.16 -14.80 9.16
N TRP A 67 -8.44 -14.96 8.04
CA TRP A 67 -8.21 -13.86 7.09
C TRP A 67 -9.50 -13.26 6.55
N LYS A 68 -10.51 -14.10 6.29
CA LYS A 68 -11.80 -13.63 5.79
C LYS A 68 -12.50 -12.69 6.77
N LEU A 69 -12.49 -13.03 8.06
CA LEU A 69 -13.03 -12.15 9.11
C LEU A 69 -12.26 -10.82 9.16
N TYR A 70 -10.95 -10.86 8.92
CA TYR A 70 -10.10 -9.67 8.88
C TYR A 70 -10.33 -8.77 7.65
N THR A 71 -10.79 -9.33 6.53
CA THR A 71 -11.11 -8.57 5.31
C THR A 71 -12.53 -8.04 5.27
N ASP A 72 -13.45 -8.70 5.97
CA ASP A 72 -14.88 -8.35 6.03
C ASP A 72 -15.18 -7.23 7.07
N ALA A 73 -14.26 -7.02 8.02
CA ALA A 73 -14.31 -5.93 9.01
C ALA A 73 -13.90 -4.59 8.40
#